data_AF-A0A352X7W6-F1
#
_entry.id   AF-A0A352X7W6-F1
#
_cell.length_a   1.000
_cell.length_b   1.000
_cell.length_c   1.000
_cell.angle_alpha   90.00
_cell.angle_beta   90.00
_cell.angle_gamma   90.00
#
_symmetry.space_group_name_H-M   'P 1'
#
loop_
_entity.id
_entity.type
_entity.pdbx_description
1 polymer ?
#
loop_
_entity_poly.entity_id
_entity_poly.type
_entity_poly.pdbx_seq_one_letter_code
_entity_poly.pdbx_strand_id
1 'polypeptide(L)'
;MTTTMNIIDELIKTHNPFAGHNVVRPAQIWGKSFPDAPSINSHASNAIFDAVAKVRQGQRQTVGITITAEKGLGKSHLISRIRHRLQAEDGALFIYMNKYDNLNKIKYQFLEIIASSLRAYGSYHGVMQWQEIAAALINDARDKNYTPQEYVHGFPSWLSRSPNTIENLTNSIIQVKPNINNPYIVKAILWTLSPTHATYATHWLSGWELTQNQAEAMELPNPKREEREAEALTTVRQILDITSQYKVPVICFDELDIADADDNGFTAAQVVASLAKDLYNNLERGVL
;
A
#
# COMPACT_ATOMS: atom_id res chain seq x y z
N MET A 1 -46.20 -20.92 4.36
CA MET A 1 -45.60 -20.20 3.21
C MET A 1 -45.68 -18.67 3.36
N THR A 2 -46.59 -18.11 4.15
CA THR A 2 -46.76 -16.66 4.36
C THR A 2 -45.75 -16.02 5.33
N THR A 3 -45.22 -16.77 6.30
CA THR A 3 -44.28 -16.25 7.31
C THR A 3 -42.88 -15.96 6.75
N THR A 4 -42.44 -16.71 5.74
CA THR A 4 -41.13 -16.54 5.08
C THR A 4 -41.09 -15.32 4.15
N MET A 5 -42.23 -14.92 3.57
CA MET A 5 -42.32 -13.74 2.69
C MET A 5 -42.11 -12.43 3.47
N ASN A 6 -42.71 -12.31 4.66
CA ASN A 6 -42.55 -11.12 5.51
C ASN A 6 -41.10 -10.91 5.97
N ILE A 7 -40.35 -11.97 6.24
CA ILE A 7 -38.94 -11.88 6.67
C ILE A 7 -38.06 -11.38 5.52
N ILE A 8 -38.30 -11.86 4.29
CA ILE A 8 -37.56 -11.41 3.11
C ILE A 8 -37.86 -9.94 2.81
N ASP A 9 -39.12 -9.51 2.88
CA ASP A 9 -39.49 -8.11 2.64
C ASP A 9 -38.90 -7.16 3.69
N GLU A 10 -38.83 -7.59 4.95
CA GLU A 10 -38.19 -6.83 6.03
C GLU A 10 -36.67 -6.77 5.87
N LEU A 11 -36.03 -7.87 5.46
CA LEU A 11 -34.60 -7.91 5.10
C LEU A 11 -34.29 -7.02 3.90
N ILE A 12 -35.12 -7.04 2.85
CA ILE A 12 -34.95 -6.15 1.70
C ILE A 12 -35.11 -4.69 2.12
N LYS A 13 -36.06 -4.36 3.01
CA LYS A 13 -36.23 -2.97 3.48
C LYS A 13 -35.09 -2.49 4.38
N THR A 14 -34.54 -3.36 5.21
CA THR A 14 -33.50 -3.00 6.20
C THR A 14 -32.07 -3.17 5.69
N HIS A 15 -31.86 -4.08 4.74
CA HIS A 15 -30.54 -4.48 4.20
C HIS A 15 -30.58 -4.59 2.67
N ASN A 16 -31.25 -3.67 1.96
CA ASN A 16 -31.34 -3.71 0.50
C ASN A 16 -29.93 -3.68 -0.14
N PRO A 17 -29.45 -4.77 -0.76
CA PRO A 17 -28.13 -4.79 -1.39
C PRO A 17 -28.05 -3.89 -2.64
N PHE A 18 -29.21 -3.42 -3.14
CA PHE A 18 -29.35 -2.54 -4.30
C PHE A 18 -29.70 -1.09 -3.94
N ALA A 19 -29.93 -0.75 -2.67
CA ALA A 19 -30.19 0.65 -2.25
C ALA A 19 -28.90 1.49 -2.14
N GLY A 20 -27.77 0.98 -2.62
CA GLY A 20 -26.46 1.61 -2.54
C GLY A 20 -25.77 1.81 -3.89
N HIS A 21 -24.48 2.09 -3.82
CA HIS A 21 -23.62 2.31 -4.98
C HIS A 21 -23.40 1.00 -5.77
N ASN A 22 -24.19 0.77 -6.83
CA ASN A 22 -24.06 -0.39 -7.73
C ASN A 22 -22.75 -0.41 -8.56
N VAL A 23 -21.91 0.61 -8.42
CA VAL A 23 -20.60 0.73 -9.08
C VAL A 23 -19.58 1.00 -8.00
N VAL A 24 -18.62 0.08 -7.83
CA VAL A 24 -17.48 0.25 -6.93
C VAL A 24 -16.59 1.36 -7.46
N ARG A 25 -16.53 2.47 -6.72
CA ARG A 25 -15.62 3.59 -6.95
C ARG A 25 -14.27 3.33 -6.27
N PRO A 26 -13.19 4.01 -6.69
CA PRO A 26 -11.87 3.88 -6.07
C PRO A 26 -11.86 4.09 -4.56
N ALA A 27 -12.63 5.05 -4.05
CA ALA A 27 -12.78 5.29 -2.61
C ALA A 27 -13.42 4.10 -1.86
N GLN A 28 -14.24 3.30 -2.54
CA GLN A 28 -14.90 2.13 -1.96
C GLN A 28 -14.02 0.89 -1.95
N ILE A 29 -13.01 0.82 -2.83
CA ILE A 29 -11.96 -0.21 -2.73
C ILE A 29 -11.25 -0.11 -1.39
N TRP A 30 -11.03 1.11 -0.87
CA TRP A 30 -10.43 1.39 0.44
C TRP A 30 -11.44 1.53 1.61
N GLY A 31 -12.74 1.64 1.31
CA GLY A 31 -13.81 1.87 2.28
C GLY A 31 -14.35 0.58 2.93
N LYS A 32 -15.61 0.63 3.41
CA LYS A 32 -16.34 -0.55 3.88
C LYS A 32 -16.64 -1.48 2.71
N SER A 33 -16.53 -2.79 2.95
CA SER A 33 -16.79 -3.83 1.95
C SER A 33 -18.20 -3.72 1.36
N PHE A 34 -18.30 -3.84 0.05
CA PHE A 34 -19.58 -3.98 -0.64
C PHE A 34 -20.04 -5.46 -0.65
N PRO A 35 -21.34 -5.77 -0.76
CA PRO A 35 -21.79 -7.13 -1.01
C PRO A 35 -21.00 -7.80 -2.13
N ASP A 36 -20.27 -8.86 -1.78
CA ASP A 36 -19.45 -9.63 -2.70
C ASP A 36 -20.17 -10.93 -3.07
N ALA A 37 -19.98 -11.37 -4.32
CA ALA A 37 -20.45 -12.65 -4.83
C ALA A 37 -19.21 -13.52 -5.15
N PRO A 38 -18.67 -14.30 -4.19
CA PRO A 38 -17.36 -14.94 -4.30
C PRO A 38 -17.19 -15.85 -5.51
N SER A 39 -18.28 -16.41 -6.04
CA SER A 39 -18.28 -17.27 -7.22
C SER A 39 -17.91 -16.52 -8.51
N ILE A 40 -18.31 -15.24 -8.63
CA ILE A 40 -18.05 -14.41 -9.82
C ILE A 40 -16.55 -14.10 -9.88
N ASN A 41 -15.92 -14.40 -11.02
CA ASN A 41 -14.48 -14.19 -11.25
C ASN A 41 -13.56 -14.85 -10.21
N SER A 42 -14.04 -15.89 -9.51
CA SER A 42 -13.30 -16.61 -8.46
C SER A 42 -11.92 -17.06 -8.93
N HIS A 43 -11.83 -17.58 -10.16
CA HIS A 43 -10.58 -18.00 -10.78
C HIS A 43 -9.51 -16.89 -10.82
N ALA A 44 -9.91 -15.64 -11.11
CA ALA A 44 -8.98 -14.51 -11.18
C ALA A 44 -8.50 -14.11 -9.78
N SER A 45 -9.39 -14.04 -8.79
CA SER A 45 -8.97 -13.78 -7.40
C SER A 45 -8.10 -14.91 -6.84
N ASN A 46 -8.44 -16.16 -7.12
CA ASN A 46 -7.68 -17.31 -6.66
C ASN A 46 -6.27 -17.34 -7.25
N ALA A 47 -6.11 -16.99 -8.53
CA ALA A 47 -4.78 -16.88 -9.15
C ALA A 47 -3.88 -15.88 -8.42
N ILE A 48 -4.44 -14.76 -7.96
CA ILE A 48 -3.70 -13.76 -7.17
C ILE A 48 -3.35 -14.30 -5.78
N PHE A 49 -4.29 -14.92 -5.06
CA PHE A 49 -3.98 -15.50 -3.74
C PHE A 49 -2.96 -16.64 -3.82
N ASP A 50 -3.04 -17.47 -4.85
CA ASP A 50 -2.06 -18.53 -5.12
C ASP A 50 -0.68 -17.94 -5.42
N ALA A 51 -0.61 -16.83 -6.18
CA ALA A 51 0.63 -16.12 -6.44
C ALA A 51 1.23 -15.55 -5.14
N VAL A 52 0.41 -14.90 -4.31
CA VAL A 52 0.83 -14.39 -3.00
C VAL A 52 1.37 -15.52 -2.12
N ALA A 53 0.69 -16.67 -2.07
CA ALA A 53 1.14 -17.83 -1.31
C ALA A 53 2.49 -18.37 -1.82
N LYS A 54 2.66 -18.49 -3.14
CA LYS A 54 3.92 -18.93 -3.77
C LYS A 54 5.07 -17.98 -3.46
N VAL A 55 4.83 -16.67 -3.50
CA VAL A 55 5.83 -15.66 -3.15
C VAL A 55 6.20 -15.74 -1.68
N ARG A 56 5.20 -15.84 -0.80
CA ARG A 56 5.40 -15.97 0.64
C ARG A 56 6.19 -17.23 1.02
N GLN A 57 5.97 -18.33 0.32
CA GLN A 57 6.68 -19.60 0.51
C GLN A 57 8.06 -19.63 -0.17
N GLY A 58 8.48 -18.55 -0.82
CA GLY A 58 9.77 -18.47 -1.53
C GLY A 58 9.85 -19.32 -2.81
N GLN A 59 8.72 -19.82 -3.31
CA GLN A 59 8.67 -20.61 -4.56
C GLN A 59 8.82 -19.72 -5.81
N ARG A 60 8.49 -18.44 -5.67
CA ARG A 60 8.65 -17.39 -6.67
C ARG A 60 9.12 -16.12 -5.94
N GLN A 61 9.94 -15.31 -6.60
CA GLN A 61 10.27 -13.97 -6.12
C GLN A 61 9.13 -13.01 -6.48
N THR A 62 8.87 -12.87 -7.78
CA THR A 62 7.84 -11.97 -8.29
C THR A 62 6.94 -12.69 -9.28
N VAL A 63 5.64 -12.35 -9.27
CA VAL A 63 4.63 -12.89 -10.20
C VAL A 63 3.87 -11.74 -10.83
N GLY A 64 3.70 -11.74 -12.15
CA GLY A 64 2.85 -10.79 -12.87
C GLY A 64 1.59 -11.47 -13.37
N ILE A 65 0.43 -10.82 -13.19
CA ILE A 65 -0.87 -11.33 -13.61
C ILE A 65 -1.61 -10.24 -14.40
N THR A 66 -1.83 -10.49 -15.69
CA THR A 66 -2.69 -9.61 -16.50
C THR A 66 -4.13 -10.14 -16.47
N ILE A 67 -5.06 -9.30 -16.00
CA ILE A 67 -6.50 -9.58 -16.03
C ILE A 67 -7.14 -8.73 -17.12
N THR A 68 -7.71 -9.38 -18.13
CA THR A 68 -8.48 -8.72 -19.18
C THR A 68 -9.98 -8.94 -18.93
N ALA A 69 -10.76 -7.86 -19.01
CA ALA A 69 -12.21 -7.96 -18.94
C ALA A 69 -12.87 -6.76 -19.61
N GLU A 70 -13.99 -6.99 -20.27
CA GLU A 70 -14.85 -5.95 -20.81
C GLU A 70 -15.42 -5.05 -19.70
N LYS A 71 -15.85 -3.86 -20.08
CA LYS A 71 -16.47 -2.91 -19.17
C LYS A 71 -17.76 -3.51 -18.59
N GLY A 72 -17.89 -3.45 -17.26
CA GLY A 72 -19.08 -3.95 -16.55
C GLY A 72 -18.99 -5.39 -16.05
N LEU A 73 -17.91 -6.14 -16.34
CA LEU A 73 -17.74 -7.53 -15.86
C LEU A 73 -17.28 -7.65 -14.40
N GLY A 74 -17.41 -6.58 -13.60
CA GLY A 74 -17.10 -6.61 -12.17
C GLY A 74 -15.61 -6.54 -11.80
N LYS A 75 -14.76 -5.93 -12.64
CA LYS A 75 -13.31 -5.73 -12.34
C LYS A 75 -13.09 -5.03 -10.98
N SER A 76 -13.79 -3.92 -10.74
CA SER A 76 -13.68 -3.17 -9.48
C SER A 76 -14.18 -3.97 -8.28
N HIS A 77 -15.18 -4.84 -8.46
CA HIS A 77 -15.62 -5.78 -7.41
C HIS A 77 -14.53 -6.81 -7.09
N LEU A 78 -13.89 -7.37 -8.12
CA LEU A 78 -12.77 -8.29 -7.95
C LEU A 78 -11.62 -7.63 -7.18
N ILE A 79 -11.24 -6.40 -7.54
CA ILE A 79 -10.17 -5.64 -6.89
C ILE A 79 -10.52 -5.36 -5.42
N SER A 80 -11.76 -4.95 -5.14
CA SER A 80 -12.25 -4.75 -3.77
C SER A 80 -12.19 -6.05 -2.94
N ARG A 81 -12.63 -7.19 -3.51
CA ARG A 81 -12.51 -8.51 -2.86
C ARG A 81 -11.07 -8.83 -2.51
N ILE A 82 -10.15 -8.67 -3.47
CA ILE A 82 -8.72 -8.92 -3.25
C ILE A 82 -8.22 -8.10 -2.08
N ARG A 83 -8.41 -6.77 -2.12
CA ARG A 83 -8.03 -5.86 -1.03
C ARG A 83 -8.55 -6.34 0.33
N HIS A 84 -9.85 -6.62 0.44
CA HIS A 84 -10.47 -6.95 1.72
C HIS A 84 -10.02 -8.29 2.28
N ARG A 85 -9.81 -9.27 1.41
CA ARG A 85 -9.30 -10.58 1.81
C ARG A 85 -7.83 -10.51 2.23
N LEU A 86 -6.99 -9.77 1.49
CA LEU A 86 -5.59 -9.54 1.89
C LEU A 86 -5.49 -8.81 3.23
N GLN A 87 -6.40 -7.86 3.50
CA GLN A 87 -6.48 -7.17 4.79
C GLN A 87 -6.77 -8.15 5.94
N ALA A 88 -7.66 -9.12 5.73
CA ALA A 88 -8.07 -10.09 6.74
C ALA A 88 -7.03 -11.21 7.00
N GLU A 89 -6.25 -11.61 6.00
CA GLU A 89 -5.33 -12.76 6.07
C GLU A 89 -3.91 -12.43 6.61
N ASP A 90 -3.66 -11.21 7.06
CA ASP A 90 -2.39 -10.70 7.61
C ASP A 90 -1.13 -11.32 6.97
N GLY A 91 -0.77 -10.85 5.77
CA GLY A 91 0.43 -11.35 5.08
C GLY A 91 0.72 -10.73 3.73
N ALA A 92 -0.02 -9.69 3.35
CA ALA A 92 0.15 -8.95 2.13
C ALA A 92 -0.19 -7.47 2.35
N LEU A 93 0.42 -6.62 1.53
CA LEU A 93 0.12 -5.19 1.45
C LEU A 93 -0.56 -4.93 0.12
N PHE A 94 -1.67 -4.20 0.14
CA PHE A 94 -2.37 -3.85 -1.08
C PHE A 94 -1.98 -2.43 -1.52
N ILE A 95 -1.61 -2.28 -2.79
CA ILE A 95 -1.29 -1.00 -3.45
C ILE A 95 -2.15 -0.89 -4.71
N TYR A 96 -2.83 0.23 -4.90
CA TYR A 96 -3.78 0.41 -6.01
C TYR A 96 -3.52 1.72 -6.76
N MET A 97 -3.12 1.58 -8.03
CA MET A 97 -2.89 2.69 -8.96
C MET A 97 -3.94 2.65 -10.06
N ASN A 98 -4.81 3.66 -10.10
CA ASN A 98 -5.88 3.79 -11.09
C ASN A 98 -5.99 5.20 -11.68
N LYS A 99 -4.98 6.04 -11.44
CA LYS A 99 -4.90 7.41 -11.95
C LYS A 99 -3.51 7.66 -12.50
N TYR A 100 -3.48 8.34 -13.63
CA TYR A 100 -2.30 8.55 -14.45
C TYR A 100 -2.23 10.01 -14.92
N ASP A 101 -2.32 10.97 -13.98
CA ASP A 101 -2.53 12.38 -14.34
C ASP A 101 -1.39 12.99 -15.17
N ASN A 102 -0.18 12.42 -15.11
CA ASN A 102 0.98 12.85 -15.89
C ASN A 102 1.92 11.67 -16.14
N LEU A 103 1.84 11.13 -17.36
CA LEU A 103 2.64 9.98 -17.78
C LEU A 103 4.15 10.25 -17.80
N ASN A 104 4.57 11.50 -17.98
CA ASN A 104 5.99 11.89 -17.90
C ASN A 104 6.55 11.87 -16.46
N LYS A 105 5.67 11.75 -15.45
CA LYS A 105 6.03 11.68 -14.02
C LYS A 105 5.49 10.42 -13.36
N ILE A 106 5.37 9.34 -14.12
CA ILE A 106 4.71 8.12 -13.67
C ILE A 106 5.42 7.49 -12.44
N LYS A 107 6.75 7.61 -12.33
CA LYS A 107 7.49 7.01 -11.21
C LYS A 107 7.20 7.78 -9.92
N TYR A 108 7.18 9.10 -10.00
CA TYR A 108 6.79 9.96 -8.90
C TYR A 108 5.32 9.75 -8.50
N GLN A 109 4.40 9.69 -9.46
CA GLN A 109 2.99 9.37 -9.18
C GLN A 109 2.83 8.00 -8.50
N PHE A 110 3.62 7.01 -8.94
CA PHE A 110 3.60 5.70 -8.30
C PHE A 110 4.13 5.75 -6.87
N LEU A 111 5.17 6.53 -6.57
CA LEU A 111 5.64 6.77 -5.21
C LEU A 111 4.53 7.38 -4.32
N GLU A 112 3.82 8.38 -4.82
CA GLU A 112 2.67 8.98 -4.12
C GLU A 112 1.59 7.95 -3.80
N ILE A 113 1.30 7.07 -4.76
CA ILE A 113 0.29 6.02 -4.61
C ILE A 113 0.71 4.96 -3.60
N ILE A 114 1.99 4.55 -3.60
CA ILE A 114 2.51 3.65 -2.55
C ILE A 114 2.33 4.28 -1.19
N ALA A 115 2.79 5.51 -1.00
CA ALA A 115 2.73 6.19 0.29
C ALA A 115 1.28 6.40 0.77
N SER A 116 0.37 6.73 -0.14
CA SER A 116 -1.06 6.86 0.15
C SER A 116 -1.72 5.50 0.46
N SER A 117 -1.38 4.46 -0.29
CA SER A 117 -1.89 3.09 -0.08
C SER A 117 -1.45 2.56 1.28
N LEU A 118 -0.20 2.79 1.68
CA LEU A 118 0.35 2.37 2.97
C LEU A 118 -0.18 3.21 4.16
N ARG A 119 -0.80 4.37 3.90
CA ARG A 119 -1.56 5.11 4.92
C ARG A 119 -2.93 4.47 5.22
N ALA A 120 -3.46 3.64 4.33
CA ALA A 120 -4.71 2.95 4.59
C ALA A 120 -4.60 2.01 5.80
N TYR A 121 -5.73 1.72 6.46
CA TYR A 121 -5.78 0.75 7.54
C TYR A 121 -5.41 -0.65 7.03
N GLY A 122 -4.49 -1.30 7.75
CA GLY A 122 -4.04 -2.64 7.44
C GLY A 122 -4.88 -3.71 8.14
N SER A 123 -4.22 -4.79 8.53
CA SER A 123 -4.83 -5.96 9.17
C SER A 123 -5.22 -5.68 10.63
N TYR A 124 -4.57 -4.71 11.27
CA TYR A 124 -4.76 -4.37 12.66
C TYR A 124 -5.78 -3.23 12.81
N HIS A 125 -6.80 -3.43 13.66
CA HIS A 125 -7.88 -2.46 13.82
C HIS A 125 -7.33 -1.09 14.27
N GLY A 126 -7.61 -0.06 13.47
CA GLY A 126 -7.21 1.33 13.74
C GLY A 126 -5.73 1.64 13.47
N VAL A 127 -4.98 0.71 12.86
CA VAL A 127 -3.55 0.86 12.58
C VAL A 127 -3.32 0.96 11.07
N MET A 128 -2.49 1.92 10.64
CA MET A 128 -2.11 2.08 9.24
C MET A 128 -1.07 1.04 8.82
N GLN A 129 -1.05 0.63 7.55
CA GLN A 129 -0.03 -0.32 7.06
C GLN A 129 1.40 0.19 7.33
N TRP A 130 1.65 1.51 7.22
CA TRP A 130 2.92 2.12 7.61
C TRP A 130 3.35 1.80 9.05
N GLN A 131 2.41 1.82 9.98
CA GLN A 131 2.66 1.56 11.40
C GLN A 131 2.89 0.08 11.67
N GLU A 132 2.25 -0.81 10.91
CA GLU A 132 2.53 -2.25 10.94
C GLU A 132 3.97 -2.54 10.48
N ILE A 133 4.41 -1.88 9.40
CA ILE A 133 5.80 -1.98 8.91
C ILE A 133 6.78 -1.43 9.95
N ALA A 134 6.48 -0.28 10.55
CA ALA A 134 7.31 0.31 11.61
C ALA A 134 7.45 -0.63 12.82
N ALA A 135 6.34 -1.22 13.27
CA ALA A 135 6.34 -2.19 14.36
C ALA A 135 7.19 -3.43 14.03
N ALA A 136 7.05 -3.98 12.83
CA ALA A 136 7.83 -5.13 12.39
C ALA A 136 9.33 -4.81 12.33
N LEU A 137 9.71 -3.64 11.83
CA LEU A 137 11.10 -3.17 11.84
C LEU A 137 11.68 -3.06 13.25
N ILE A 138 10.93 -2.51 14.21
CA ILE A 138 11.41 -2.39 15.58
C ILE A 138 11.52 -3.76 16.25
N ASN A 139 10.54 -4.65 16.04
CA ASN A 139 10.54 -6.01 16.56
C ASN A 139 11.77 -6.79 16.08
N ASP A 140 12.03 -6.79 14.76
CA ASP A 140 13.21 -7.42 14.16
C ASP A 140 14.50 -6.86 14.76
N ALA A 141 14.62 -5.54 14.87
CA ALA A 141 15.86 -4.89 15.33
C ALA A 141 16.12 -5.03 16.83
N ARG A 142 15.08 -5.30 17.63
CA ARG A 142 15.16 -5.36 19.10
C ARG A 142 14.89 -6.75 19.68
N ASP A 143 14.64 -7.74 18.83
CA ASP A 143 14.20 -9.08 19.21
C ASP A 143 12.99 -9.01 20.18
N LYS A 144 11.95 -8.31 19.72
CA LYS A 144 10.67 -8.11 20.43
C LYS A 144 9.52 -8.62 19.58
N ASN A 145 8.38 -8.83 20.23
CA ASN A 145 7.13 -9.29 19.61
C ASN A 145 5.95 -8.43 20.07
N TYR A 146 6.12 -7.10 20.09
CA TYR A 146 5.01 -6.21 20.40
C TYR A 146 4.11 -6.03 19.18
N THR A 147 2.82 -5.87 19.44
CA THR A 147 1.82 -5.56 18.43
C THR A 147 1.99 -4.14 17.90
N PRO A 148 1.56 -3.86 16.67
CA PRO A 148 1.54 -2.49 16.14
C PRO A 148 0.76 -1.52 17.03
N GLN A 149 -0.33 -1.95 17.65
CA GLN A 149 -1.12 -1.13 18.58
C GLN A 149 -0.31 -0.71 19.80
N GLU A 150 0.46 -1.63 20.40
CA GLU A 150 1.30 -1.32 21.55
C GLU A 150 2.34 -0.25 21.20
N TYR A 151 2.94 -0.33 20.02
CA TYR A 151 3.84 0.72 19.53
C TYR A 151 3.11 2.05 19.35
N VAL A 152 1.98 2.09 18.63
CA VAL A 152 1.25 3.34 18.37
C VAL A 152 0.81 4.02 19.68
N HIS A 153 0.33 3.27 20.66
CA HIS A 153 -0.10 3.83 21.95
C HIS A 153 1.09 4.21 22.85
N GLY A 154 2.17 3.43 22.83
CA GLY A 154 3.36 3.66 23.66
C GLY A 154 4.31 4.73 23.12
N PHE A 155 4.28 4.98 21.80
CA PHE A 155 5.27 5.82 21.11
C PHE A 155 5.41 7.23 21.71
N PRO A 156 4.31 7.96 22.03
CA PRO A 156 4.44 9.30 22.62
C PRO A 156 5.21 9.29 23.94
N SER A 157 5.02 8.26 24.78
CA SER A 157 5.75 8.13 26.05
C SER A 157 7.22 7.80 25.84
N TRP A 158 7.57 7.07 24.78
CA TRP A 158 8.97 6.75 24.47
C TRP A 158 9.70 8.00 23.98
N LEU A 159 9.06 8.74 23.07
CA LEU A 159 9.60 9.98 22.52
C LEU A 159 9.82 11.03 23.61
N SER A 160 8.90 11.16 24.58
CA SER A 160 9.06 12.11 25.69
C SER A 160 10.19 11.75 26.66
N ARG A 161 10.51 10.45 26.80
CA ARG A 161 11.59 9.96 27.69
C ARG A 161 12.96 10.04 27.03
N SER A 162 13.03 9.90 25.71
CA SER A 162 14.28 9.96 24.96
C SER A 162 14.04 10.65 23.61
N PRO A 163 14.42 11.92 23.45
CA PRO A 163 14.26 12.65 22.20
C PRO A 163 14.95 11.94 21.02
N ASN A 164 16.07 11.27 21.27
CA ASN A 164 16.84 10.55 20.24
C ASN A 164 16.28 9.13 19.96
N THR A 165 15.06 8.82 20.39
CA THR A 165 14.44 7.49 20.19
C THR A 165 14.43 7.10 18.71
N ILE A 166 14.03 8.02 17.83
CA ILE A 166 13.95 7.78 16.39
C ILE A 166 15.33 7.47 15.80
N GLU A 167 16.35 8.25 16.14
CA GLU A 167 17.72 8.04 15.68
C GLU A 167 18.26 6.68 16.18
N ASN A 168 18.11 6.39 17.47
CA ASN A 168 18.56 5.14 18.07
C ASN A 168 17.88 3.91 17.45
N LEU A 169 16.57 3.98 17.17
CA LEU A 169 15.84 2.91 16.49
C LEU A 169 16.28 2.76 15.04
N THR A 170 16.44 3.87 14.32
CA THR A 170 16.95 3.87 12.94
C THR A 170 18.31 3.18 12.88
N ASN A 171 19.24 3.56 13.75
CA ASN A 171 20.58 2.95 13.80
C ASN A 171 20.53 1.45 14.11
N SER A 172 19.69 1.02 15.07
CA SER A 172 19.49 -0.42 15.35
C SER A 172 18.95 -1.18 14.14
N ILE A 173 17.99 -0.61 13.41
CA ILE A 173 17.41 -1.25 12.22
C ILE A 173 18.45 -1.36 11.10
N ILE A 174 19.20 -0.29 10.84
CA ILE A 174 20.24 -0.29 9.79
C ILE A 174 21.38 -1.28 10.13
N GLN A 175 21.74 -1.44 11.40
CA GLN A 175 22.72 -2.43 11.82
C GLN A 175 22.28 -3.86 11.52
N VAL A 176 20.99 -4.18 11.72
CA VAL A 176 20.44 -5.51 11.44
C VAL A 176 20.13 -5.71 9.95
N LYS A 177 19.85 -4.63 9.21
CA LYS A 177 19.49 -4.65 7.79
C LYS A 177 20.39 -3.71 6.97
N PRO A 178 21.65 -4.10 6.72
CA PRO A 178 22.64 -3.26 6.05
C PRO A 178 22.34 -3.02 4.56
N ASN A 179 21.38 -3.75 3.98
CA ASN A 179 20.91 -3.56 2.60
C ASN A 179 20.00 -2.33 2.43
N ILE A 180 19.58 -1.69 3.53
CA ILE A 180 18.82 -0.45 3.49
C ILE A 180 19.79 0.72 3.18
N ASN A 181 19.79 1.19 1.93
CA ASN A 181 20.71 2.23 1.45
C ASN A 181 20.39 3.63 1.99
N ASN A 182 19.11 3.99 2.05
CA ASN A 182 18.62 5.27 2.57
C ASN A 182 18.02 5.12 3.99
N PRO A 183 18.73 5.55 5.05
CA PRO A 183 18.22 5.49 6.42
C PRO A 183 17.06 6.45 6.69
N TYR A 184 16.88 7.51 5.87
CA TYR A 184 15.80 8.47 6.05
C TYR A 184 14.43 7.87 5.73
N ILE A 185 14.36 6.84 4.86
CA ILE A 185 13.12 6.09 4.63
C ILE A 185 12.69 5.37 5.91
N VAL A 186 13.63 4.69 6.60
CA VAL A 186 13.35 4.04 7.89
C VAL A 186 12.93 5.08 8.92
N LYS A 187 13.66 6.21 9.01
CA LYS A 187 13.34 7.30 9.92
C LYS A 187 11.91 7.81 9.70
N ALA A 188 11.52 8.07 8.45
CA ALA A 188 10.19 8.51 8.11
C ALA A 188 9.11 7.46 8.42
N ILE A 189 9.38 6.17 8.15
CA ILE A 189 8.47 5.07 8.54
C ILE A 189 8.24 5.06 10.05
N LEU A 190 9.30 5.19 10.87
CA LEU A 190 9.18 5.23 12.33
C LEU A 190 8.36 6.44 12.81
N TRP A 191 8.51 7.60 12.16
CA TRP A 191 7.71 8.78 12.48
C TRP A 191 6.20 8.60 12.28
N THR A 192 5.77 7.60 11.50
CA THR A 192 4.34 7.26 11.36
C THR A 192 3.70 6.73 12.64
N LEU A 193 4.49 6.27 13.61
CA LEU A 193 4.03 5.89 14.95
C LEU A 193 3.68 7.11 15.82
N SER A 194 4.16 8.30 15.48
CA SER A 194 3.88 9.53 16.22
C SER A 194 2.61 10.22 15.70
N PRO A 195 1.56 10.39 16.53
CA PRO A 195 0.32 11.03 16.09
C PRO A 195 0.51 12.45 15.51
N THR A 196 1.47 13.21 16.05
CA THR A 196 1.78 14.57 15.62
C THR A 196 2.60 14.67 14.32
N HIS A 197 3.33 13.61 13.96
CA HIS A 197 4.27 13.63 12.84
C HIS A 197 3.85 12.70 11.69
N ALA A 198 2.91 11.78 11.90
CA ALA A 198 2.54 10.75 10.94
C ALA A 198 2.11 11.32 9.57
N THR A 199 1.36 12.42 9.57
CA THR A 199 0.94 13.08 8.32
C THR A 199 2.14 13.65 7.55
N TYR A 200 3.07 14.30 8.24
CA TYR A 200 4.29 14.86 7.63
C TYR A 200 5.24 13.76 7.16
N ALA A 201 5.38 12.68 7.93
CA ALA A 201 6.14 11.50 7.56
C ALA A 201 5.60 10.88 6.26
N THR A 202 4.27 10.73 6.18
CA THR A 202 3.63 10.20 4.96
C THR A 202 3.83 11.14 3.77
N HIS A 203 3.71 12.46 3.99
CA HIS A 203 3.94 13.47 2.96
C HIS A 203 5.37 13.40 2.40
N TRP A 204 6.36 13.27 3.29
CA TRP A 204 7.75 13.09 2.90
C TRP A 204 7.98 11.77 2.15
N LEU A 205 7.41 10.66 2.64
CA LEU A 205 7.48 9.34 1.98
C LEU A 205 6.82 9.34 0.59
N SER A 206 5.84 10.22 0.34
CA SER A 206 5.28 10.44 -1.00
C SER A 206 6.16 11.31 -1.91
N GLY A 207 7.35 11.71 -1.47
CA GLY A 207 8.27 12.55 -2.23
C GLY A 207 7.93 14.04 -2.20
N TRP A 208 7.06 14.48 -1.29
CA TRP A 208 6.74 15.89 -1.13
C TRP A 208 7.69 16.58 -0.16
N GLU A 209 7.97 17.85 -0.46
CA GLU A 209 8.70 18.74 0.42
C GLU A 209 7.94 18.98 1.73
N LEU A 210 8.70 19.08 2.81
CA LEU A 210 8.21 19.59 4.09
C LEU A 210 8.55 21.07 4.22
N THR A 211 7.95 21.75 5.20
CA THR A 211 8.51 23.04 5.64
C THR A 211 9.86 22.80 6.31
N GLN A 212 10.75 23.80 6.29
CA GLN A 212 12.07 23.69 6.91
C GLN A 212 11.99 23.26 8.38
N ASN A 213 11.11 23.90 9.16
CA ASN A 213 10.91 23.57 10.58
C ASN A 213 10.44 22.13 10.79
N GLN A 214 9.60 21.58 9.91
CA GLN A 214 9.14 20.19 10.00
C GLN A 214 10.25 19.20 9.62
N ALA A 215 10.99 19.50 8.56
CA ALA A 215 12.13 18.69 8.13
C ALA A 215 13.20 18.62 9.23
N GLU A 216 13.53 19.75 9.84
CA GLU A 216 14.48 19.83 10.96
C GLU A 216 13.97 19.08 12.20
N ALA A 217 12.71 19.28 12.60
CA ALA A 217 12.12 18.60 13.76
C ALA A 217 12.08 17.08 13.61
N MET A 218 11.96 16.59 12.37
CA MET A 218 11.94 15.16 12.05
C MET A 218 13.30 14.62 11.60
N GLU A 219 14.30 15.48 11.48
CA GLU A 219 15.63 15.20 10.94
C GLU A 219 15.60 14.47 9.59
N LEU A 220 14.73 14.94 8.70
CA LEU A 220 14.57 14.43 7.33
C LEU A 220 15.15 15.44 6.33
N PRO A 221 15.84 14.98 5.27
CA PRO A 221 16.33 15.87 4.23
C PRO A 221 15.16 16.43 3.41
N ASN A 222 15.32 17.61 2.82
CA ASN A 222 14.26 18.26 2.05
C ASN A 222 14.77 18.69 0.67
N PRO A 223 14.99 17.73 -0.25
CA PRO A 223 15.54 18.02 -1.58
C PRO A 223 14.53 18.80 -2.45
N LYS A 224 15.05 19.62 -3.37
CA LYS A 224 14.24 20.47 -4.25
C LYS A 224 13.55 19.66 -5.35
N ARG A 225 12.39 20.16 -5.83
CA ARG A 225 11.51 19.57 -6.86
C ARG A 225 12.15 18.95 -8.12
N GLU A 226 13.30 19.42 -8.58
CA GLU A 226 13.84 19.07 -9.91
C GLU A 226 14.41 17.63 -9.99
N GLU A 227 14.75 17.01 -8.86
CA GLU A 227 15.36 15.66 -8.81
C GLU A 227 14.34 14.53 -8.57
N ARG A 228 13.06 14.86 -8.33
CA ARG A 228 12.08 13.91 -7.78
C ARG A 228 11.72 12.73 -8.67
N GLU A 229 11.60 12.89 -9.99
CA GLU A 229 11.25 11.78 -10.88
C GLU A 229 12.40 10.77 -11.05
N ALA A 230 13.64 11.26 -11.07
CA ALA A 230 14.83 10.43 -11.19
C ALA A 230 15.03 9.56 -9.95
N GLU A 231 14.78 10.13 -8.76
CA GLU A 231 14.91 9.42 -7.48
C GLU A 231 13.69 8.58 -7.10
N ALA A 232 12.50 8.91 -7.62
CA ALA A 232 11.24 8.28 -7.21
C ALA A 232 11.27 6.76 -7.34
N LEU A 233 11.78 6.22 -8.45
CA LEU A 233 11.83 4.77 -8.65
C LEU A 233 12.80 4.07 -7.67
N THR A 234 13.91 4.74 -7.32
CA THR A 234 14.85 4.22 -6.31
C THR A 234 14.18 4.17 -4.93
N THR A 235 13.47 5.23 -4.55
CA THR A 235 12.70 5.29 -3.30
C THR A 235 11.58 4.25 -3.28
N VAL A 236 10.82 4.11 -4.38
CA VAL A 236 9.79 3.08 -4.58
C VAL A 236 10.37 1.69 -4.32
N ARG A 237 11.49 1.34 -4.98
CA ARG A 237 12.12 0.03 -4.83
C ARG A 237 12.52 -0.21 -3.38
N GLN A 238 13.18 0.75 -2.75
CA GLN A 238 13.62 0.58 -1.38
C GLN A 238 12.45 0.44 -0.38
N ILE A 239 11.36 1.19 -0.57
CA ILE A 239 10.14 1.00 0.22
C ILE A 239 9.59 -0.41 0.00
N LEU A 240 9.43 -0.84 -1.25
CA LEU A 240 8.89 -2.16 -1.56
C LEU A 240 9.79 -3.27 -1.01
N ASP A 241 11.12 -3.16 -1.11
CA ASP A 241 12.06 -4.14 -0.56
C ASP A 241 11.93 -4.23 0.96
N ILE A 242 11.91 -3.09 1.68
CA ILE A 242 11.71 -3.05 3.13
C ILE A 242 10.39 -3.72 3.51
N THR A 243 9.30 -3.37 2.83
CA THR A 243 7.97 -3.88 3.18
C THR A 243 7.80 -5.36 2.86
N SER A 244 8.43 -5.82 1.77
CA SER A 244 8.29 -7.18 1.25
C SER A 244 8.91 -8.26 2.15
N GLN A 245 9.79 -7.87 3.06
CA GLN A 245 10.34 -8.76 4.09
C GLN A 245 9.28 -9.19 5.10
N TYR A 246 8.25 -8.38 5.31
CA TYR A 246 7.20 -8.61 6.31
C TYR A 246 5.87 -9.04 5.68
N LYS A 247 5.51 -8.41 4.55
CA LYS A 247 4.24 -8.64 3.87
C LYS A 247 4.44 -8.56 2.37
N VAL A 248 3.86 -9.51 1.63
CA VAL A 248 3.97 -9.55 0.17
C VAL A 248 3.24 -8.33 -0.44
N PRO A 249 3.92 -7.43 -1.17
CA PRO A 249 3.27 -6.34 -1.87
C PRO A 249 2.44 -6.90 -3.04
N VAL A 250 1.17 -6.49 -3.11
CA VAL A 250 0.24 -6.77 -4.21
C VAL A 250 -0.12 -5.43 -4.85
N ILE A 251 0.43 -5.20 -6.04
CA ILE A 251 0.39 -3.91 -6.73
C ILE A 251 -0.56 -4.03 -7.91
N CYS A 252 -1.68 -3.33 -7.86
CA CYS A 252 -2.70 -3.37 -8.90
C CYS A 252 -2.66 -2.09 -9.74
N PHE A 253 -2.42 -2.26 -11.04
CA PHE A 253 -2.57 -1.21 -12.05
C PHE A 253 -3.92 -1.40 -12.76
N ASP A 254 -4.79 -0.40 -12.71
CA ASP A 254 -6.16 -0.45 -13.23
C ASP A 254 -6.45 0.78 -14.12
N GLU A 255 -7.52 0.75 -14.91
CA GLU A 255 -7.91 1.86 -15.80
C GLU A 255 -6.82 2.24 -16.85
N LEU A 256 -6.13 1.23 -17.41
CA LEU A 256 -5.09 1.41 -18.43
C LEU A 256 -5.61 1.78 -19.82
N ASP A 257 -6.93 1.78 -20.01
CA ASP A 257 -7.64 2.05 -21.27
C ASP A 257 -7.85 3.55 -21.56
N ILE A 258 -7.14 4.43 -20.87
CA ILE A 258 -7.14 5.87 -21.16
C ILE A 258 -6.42 6.21 -22.47
N ALA A 259 -6.89 7.25 -23.15
CA ALA A 259 -6.37 7.68 -24.45
C ALA A 259 -5.10 8.56 -24.35
N ASP A 260 -4.59 8.79 -23.14
CA ASP A 260 -3.46 9.69 -22.90
C ASP A 260 -2.14 9.09 -23.39
N ALA A 261 -1.22 9.96 -23.77
CA ALA A 261 0.13 9.62 -24.17
C ALA A 261 1.16 10.55 -23.52
N ASP A 262 2.38 10.06 -23.32
CA ASP A 262 3.50 10.86 -22.84
C ASP A 262 4.06 11.77 -23.95
N ASP A 263 5.07 12.58 -23.62
CA ASP A 263 5.67 13.53 -24.57
C ASP A 263 6.41 12.83 -25.73
N ASN A 264 6.68 11.53 -25.60
CA ASN A 264 7.31 10.69 -26.63
C ASN A 264 6.28 9.93 -27.48
N GLY A 265 4.98 10.09 -27.20
CA GLY A 265 3.90 9.41 -27.91
C GLY A 265 3.63 7.98 -27.44
N PHE A 266 4.18 7.55 -26.30
CA PHE A 266 3.82 6.27 -25.68
C PHE A 266 2.48 6.38 -24.97
N THR A 267 1.59 5.42 -25.24
CA THR A 267 0.29 5.32 -24.56
C THR A 267 0.44 5.05 -23.07
N ALA A 268 -0.57 5.40 -22.27
CA ALA A 268 -0.62 5.08 -20.84
C ALA A 268 -0.33 3.59 -20.55
N ALA A 269 -0.93 2.68 -21.32
CA ALA A 269 -0.69 1.25 -21.17
C ALA A 269 0.79 0.87 -21.41
N GLN A 270 1.46 1.48 -22.38
CA GLN A 270 2.90 1.24 -22.64
C GLN A 270 3.77 1.79 -21.52
N VAL A 271 3.49 3.01 -21.05
CA VAL A 271 4.23 3.65 -19.94
C VAL A 271 4.10 2.84 -18.66
N VAL A 272 2.87 2.43 -18.30
CA VAL A 272 2.61 1.63 -17.10
C VAL A 272 3.16 0.21 -17.23
N ALA A 273 3.07 -0.42 -18.40
CA ALA A 273 3.69 -1.72 -18.63
C ALA A 273 5.22 -1.67 -18.51
N SER A 274 5.84 -0.56 -18.94
CA SER A 274 7.28 -0.34 -18.74
C SER A 274 7.63 -0.25 -17.24
N LEU A 275 6.86 0.54 -16.47
CA LEU A 275 7.01 0.60 -15.01
C LEU A 275 6.81 -0.77 -14.35
N ALA A 276 5.76 -1.50 -14.72
CA ALA A 276 5.47 -2.83 -14.17
C ALA A 276 6.60 -3.82 -14.50
N LYS A 277 7.17 -3.76 -15.71
CA LYS A 277 8.34 -4.56 -16.09
C LYS A 277 9.56 -4.21 -15.24
N ASP A 278 9.83 -2.93 -15.03
CA ASP A 278 10.92 -2.47 -14.18
C ASP A 278 10.74 -2.97 -12.73
N LEU A 279 9.52 -2.97 -12.20
CA LEU A 279 9.22 -3.54 -10.88
C LEU A 279 9.41 -5.06 -10.89
N TYR A 280 8.86 -5.76 -11.89
CA TYR A 280 8.95 -7.21 -11.99
C TYR A 280 10.40 -7.72 -11.92
N ASN A 281 11.30 -7.03 -12.61
CA ASN A 281 12.70 -7.40 -12.71
C ASN A 281 13.54 -7.05 -11.47
N ASN A 282 13.07 -6.14 -10.62
CA ASN A 282 13.88 -5.59 -9.53
C ASN A 282 13.30 -5.84 -8.13
N LEU A 283 12.04 -6.24 -8.01
CA LEU A 283 11.45 -6.57 -6.71
C LEU A 283 11.97 -7.90 -6.17
N GLU A 284 12.37 -7.90 -4.89
CA GLU A 284 12.74 -9.14 -4.19
C GLU A 284 11.54 -10.07 -4.00
N ARG A 285 10.38 -9.51 -3.63
CA ARG A 285 9.13 -10.23 -3.41
C ARG A 285 7.93 -9.36 -3.80
N GLY A 286 7.03 -9.86 -4.64
CA GLY A 286 5.80 -9.14 -4.97
C GLY A 286 4.89 -9.82 -5.97
N VAL A 287 3.66 -9.31 -6.05
CA VAL A 287 2.68 -9.67 -7.08
C VAL A 287 2.24 -8.38 -7.79
N LEU A 288 2.30 -8.38 -9.12
CA LEU A 288 1.88 -7.30 -10.02
C LEU A 288 0.65 -7.71 -10.82
#